data_AF-A0A7C5IQ37-F1
#
_entry.id   AF-A0A7C5IQ37-F1
#
_cell.length_a   1.000
_cell.length_b   1.000
_cell.length_c   1.000
_cell.angle_alpha   90.00
_cell.angle_beta   90.00
_cell.angle_gamma   90.00
#
_symmetry.space_group_name_H-M   'P 1'
#
loop_
_entity.id
_entity.type
_entity.pdbx_description
1 polymer ?
#
loop_
_entity_poly.entity_id
_entity_poly.type
_entity_poly.pdbx_seq_one_letter_code
_entity_poly.pdbx_strand_id
1 'polypeptide(L)'
;MKKCLTTLISILLASTLLFGQSAFSIRLGIQYPEVKNILDSKSSVHVNYEEEGQITARTADHHITYFFHNNVLYKSEMTITYNSTKSAQVTTKAMRNYYYMAQAEVMELENSKTHVRFAALYNREIHEVVQLELDRNTVQVRQMKLDLDRCPGQDLIELKHNKALYSMLYR
;
A
#
# COMPACT_ATOMS: atom_id res chain seq x y z
N MET A 1 -19.00 -43.46 -34.30
CA MET A 1 -18.38 -42.78 -33.15
C MET A 1 -18.46 -41.28 -33.40
N LYS A 2 -19.20 -40.60 -32.53
CA LYS A 2 -19.70 -39.24 -32.71
C LYS A 2 -18.70 -38.22 -32.15
N LYS A 3 -18.47 -37.18 -32.97
CA LYS A 3 -18.28 -35.77 -32.60
C LYS A 3 -16.92 -35.33 -32.06
N CYS A 4 -16.09 -34.97 -33.04
CA CYS A 4 -15.30 -33.73 -33.06
C CYS A 4 -16.18 -32.50 -32.73
N LEU A 5 -15.53 -31.40 -32.28
CA LEU A 5 -16.06 -30.03 -32.14
C LEU A 5 -16.72 -29.68 -30.80
N THR A 6 -15.94 -29.15 -29.85
CA THR A 6 -16.20 -27.92 -29.05
C THR A 6 -15.18 -27.77 -27.92
N THR A 7 -13.98 -27.25 -28.20
CA THR A 7 -13.20 -26.47 -27.20
C THR A 7 -12.14 -25.60 -27.89
N LEU A 8 -12.52 -24.92 -28.97
CA LEU A 8 -11.68 -23.94 -29.67
C LEU A 8 -12.15 -22.49 -29.44
N ILE A 9 -12.77 -22.21 -28.29
CA ILE A 9 -13.27 -20.86 -27.94
C ILE A 9 -12.74 -20.37 -26.57
N SER A 10 -12.24 -21.25 -25.70
CA SER A 10 -11.77 -20.82 -24.38
C SER A 10 -10.35 -20.26 -24.36
N ILE A 11 -9.61 -20.36 -25.47
CA ILE A 11 -8.21 -19.88 -25.58
C ILE A 11 -8.13 -18.35 -25.75
N LEU A 12 -9.23 -17.67 -26.09
CA LEU A 12 -9.19 -16.23 -26.40
C LEU A 12 -9.70 -15.29 -25.30
N LEU A 13 -10.24 -15.81 -24.19
CA LEU A 13 -10.77 -14.98 -23.09
C LEU A 13 -9.90 -15.01 -21.82
N ALA A 14 -8.81 -15.77 -21.82
CA ALA A 14 -7.93 -15.93 -20.66
C ALA A 14 -6.80 -14.88 -20.58
N SER A 15 -6.51 -14.15 -21.67
CA SER A 15 -5.26 -13.41 -21.80
C SER A 15 -5.28 -11.95 -21.32
N THR A 16 -6.43 -11.39 -20.96
CA THR A 16 -6.54 -9.96 -20.61
C THR A 16 -6.92 -9.67 -19.15
N LEU A 17 -7.35 -10.68 -18.38
CA LEU A 17 -7.59 -10.59 -16.93
C LEU A 17 -6.32 -10.76 -16.07
N LEU A 18 -5.17 -11.02 -16.70
CA LEU A 18 -3.93 -11.45 -16.04
C LEU A 18 -3.04 -10.32 -15.49
N PHE A 19 -3.31 -9.05 -15.81
CA PHE A 19 -2.40 -7.95 -15.45
C PHE A 19 -2.85 -7.10 -14.25
N GLY A 20 -4.13 -7.13 -13.89
CA GLY A 20 -4.68 -6.37 -12.74
C GLY A 20 -4.56 -7.08 -11.39
N GLN A 21 -4.59 -8.42 -11.38
CA GLN A 21 -4.46 -9.25 -10.17
C GLN A 21 -3.06 -9.18 -9.54
N SER A 22 -2.03 -8.75 -10.29
CA SER A 22 -0.64 -9.00 -9.92
C SER A 22 -0.09 -8.10 -8.81
N ALA A 23 -0.46 -6.81 -8.70
CA ALA A 23 0.20 -5.90 -7.76
C ALA A 23 -0.12 -6.18 -6.27
N PHE A 24 -1.35 -6.63 -5.96
CA PHE A 24 -1.70 -7.07 -4.60
C PHE A 24 -1.00 -8.37 -4.22
N SER A 25 -0.95 -9.30 -5.17
CA SER A 25 -0.28 -10.59 -5.01
C SER A 25 1.24 -10.47 -4.97
N ILE A 26 1.85 -9.41 -5.53
CA ILE A 26 3.32 -9.28 -5.58
C ILE A 26 3.89 -8.68 -4.29
N ARG A 27 3.13 -7.86 -3.54
CA ARG A 27 3.62 -7.27 -2.28
C ARG A 27 3.18 -7.96 -0.99
N LEU A 28 2.18 -8.83 -1.05
CA LEU A 28 1.80 -9.69 0.07
C LEU A 28 1.76 -11.19 -0.27
N GLY A 29 1.91 -11.59 -1.53
CA GLY A 29 1.99 -13.01 -1.93
C GLY A 29 0.66 -13.75 -2.01
N ILE A 30 -0.48 -13.09 -1.81
CA ILE A 30 -1.78 -13.74 -1.60
C ILE A 30 -2.89 -13.18 -2.52
N GLN A 31 -3.78 -14.07 -2.95
CA GLN A 31 -4.86 -13.83 -3.91
C GLN A 31 -6.11 -13.23 -3.22
N TYR A 32 -6.97 -12.55 -3.98
CA TYR A 32 -8.24 -11.99 -3.49
C TYR A 32 -9.12 -12.97 -2.65
N PRO A 33 -9.23 -14.27 -2.99
CA PRO A 33 -9.95 -15.24 -2.17
C PRO A 33 -9.29 -15.50 -0.80
N GLU A 34 -7.97 -15.35 -0.68
CA GLU A 34 -7.22 -15.53 0.57
C GLU A 34 -7.31 -14.30 1.45
N VAL A 35 -7.33 -13.09 0.87
CA VAL A 35 -7.70 -11.87 1.59
C VAL A 35 -9.11 -12.03 2.14
N LYS A 36 -10.07 -12.44 1.31
CA LYS A 36 -11.43 -12.77 1.76
C LYS A 36 -11.43 -13.81 2.89
N ASN A 37 -10.60 -14.86 2.81
CA ASN A 37 -10.47 -15.86 3.89
C ASN A 37 -9.82 -15.31 5.18
N ILE A 38 -8.85 -14.40 5.10
CA ILE A 38 -8.24 -13.73 6.26
C ILE A 38 -9.27 -12.83 6.95
N LEU A 39 -10.06 -12.11 6.15
CA LEU A 39 -11.17 -11.30 6.62
C LEU A 39 -12.30 -12.17 7.22
N ASP A 40 -12.53 -13.35 6.64
CA ASP A 40 -13.48 -14.36 7.14
C ASP A 40 -12.94 -15.12 8.39
N SER A 41 -11.65 -15.01 8.74
CA SER A 41 -10.98 -15.76 9.83
C SER A 41 -11.26 -15.25 11.27
N LYS A 42 -11.95 -14.12 11.43
CA LYS A 42 -12.44 -13.56 12.72
C LYS A 42 -11.39 -13.29 13.81
N SER A 43 -10.10 -13.11 13.50
CA SER A 43 -9.33 -12.13 14.27
C SER A 43 -9.97 -10.77 14.01
N SER A 44 -10.16 -9.91 15.03
CA SER A 44 -11.09 -8.73 15.02
C SER A 44 -10.82 -7.68 13.93
N VAL A 45 -10.95 -8.06 12.67
CA VAL A 45 -10.67 -7.29 11.46
C VAL A 45 -12.02 -6.91 10.88
N HIS A 46 -12.43 -5.67 11.10
CA HIS A 46 -13.63 -5.13 10.48
C HIS A 46 -13.26 -4.69 9.08
N VAL A 47 -13.97 -5.20 8.09
CA VAL A 47 -13.77 -4.84 6.68
C VAL A 47 -14.95 -4.02 6.24
N ASN A 48 -14.65 -2.78 5.88
CA ASN A 48 -15.65 -1.86 5.38
C ASN A 48 -15.33 -1.55 3.92
N TYR A 49 -16.37 -1.64 3.11
CA TYR A 49 -16.40 -1.05 1.77
C TYR A 49 -16.96 0.35 1.95
N GLU A 50 -16.08 1.34 2.00
CA GLU A 50 -16.48 2.74 2.25
C GLU A 50 -16.95 3.42 0.97
N GLU A 51 -16.23 3.20 -0.15
CA GLU A 51 -16.50 3.81 -1.45
C GLU A 51 -16.13 2.86 -2.61
N GLU A 52 -16.60 3.17 -3.82
CA GLU A 52 -16.23 2.42 -5.03
C GLU A 52 -14.71 2.48 -5.24
N GLY A 53 -14.05 1.32 -5.24
CA GLY A 53 -12.61 1.23 -5.35
C GLY A 53 -11.83 1.36 -4.03
N GLN A 54 -12.48 1.33 -2.86
CA GLN A 54 -11.78 1.32 -1.57
C GLN A 54 -12.12 0.10 -0.72
N ILE A 55 -11.10 -0.51 -0.12
CA ILE A 55 -11.26 -1.59 0.85
C ILE A 55 -10.47 -1.24 2.11
N THR A 56 -11.17 -1.17 3.24
CA THR A 56 -10.56 -0.86 4.54
C THR A 56 -10.63 -2.08 5.44
N ALA A 57 -9.53 -2.40 6.12
CA ALA A 57 -9.45 -3.43 7.15
C ALA A 57 -8.86 -2.84 8.44
N ARG A 58 -9.51 -3.10 9.58
CA ARG A 58 -9.15 -2.47 10.86
C ARG A 58 -9.17 -3.43 12.05
N THR A 59 -8.14 -3.34 12.89
CA THR A 59 -8.10 -3.85 14.26
C THR A 59 -8.00 -2.67 15.26
N ALA A 60 -7.83 -2.95 16.55
CA ALA A 60 -7.67 -1.89 17.56
C ALA A 60 -6.48 -0.96 17.25
N ASP A 61 -5.35 -1.55 16.87
CA ASP A 61 -4.08 -0.83 16.70
C ASP A 61 -3.65 -0.67 15.24
N HIS A 62 -4.25 -1.42 14.31
CA HIS A 62 -3.87 -1.39 12.90
C HIS A 62 -5.05 -0.99 12.04
N HIS A 63 -4.77 -0.15 11.06
CA HIS A 63 -5.74 0.28 10.06
C HIS A 63 -5.05 0.24 8.71
N ILE A 64 -5.66 -0.39 7.72
CA ILE A 64 -5.16 -0.39 6.35
C ILE A 64 -6.29 -0.12 5.38
N THR A 65 -6.05 0.80 4.46
CA THR A 65 -6.96 1.15 3.37
C THR A 65 -6.25 0.91 2.06
N TYR A 66 -6.95 0.25 1.15
CA TYR A 66 -6.48 -0.09 -0.18
C TYR A 66 -7.34 0.61 -1.21
N PHE A 67 -6.69 1.26 -2.16
CA PHE A 67 -7.32 2.05 -3.20
C PHE A 67 -7.09 1.40 -4.56
N PHE A 68 -8.19 1.17 -5.25
CA PHE A 68 -8.26 0.52 -6.54
C PHE A 68 -8.85 1.49 -7.56
N HIS A 69 -8.26 1.50 -8.75
CA HIS A 69 -8.78 2.20 -9.90
C HIS A 69 -8.88 1.18 -11.04
N ASN A 70 -10.05 1.06 -11.67
CA ASN A 70 -10.32 0.07 -12.73
C ASN A 70 -9.91 -1.38 -12.33
N ASN A 71 -10.24 -1.80 -11.10
CA ASN A 71 -9.87 -3.10 -10.52
C ASN A 71 -8.36 -3.34 -10.33
N VAL A 72 -7.56 -2.29 -10.33
CA VAL A 72 -6.11 -2.37 -10.13
C VAL A 72 -5.73 -1.59 -8.88
N LEU A 73 -5.02 -2.23 -7.94
CA LEU A 73 -4.45 -1.54 -6.78
C LEU A 73 -3.38 -0.57 -7.26
N TYR A 74 -3.51 0.68 -6.83
CA TYR A 74 -2.52 1.70 -7.11
C TYR A 74 -1.99 2.38 -5.83
N LYS A 75 -2.74 2.33 -4.72
CA LYS A 75 -2.33 2.96 -3.46
C LYS A 75 -2.76 2.14 -2.26
N SER A 76 -1.90 2.09 -1.25
CA SER A 76 -2.26 1.53 0.07
C SER A 76 -1.80 2.47 1.16
N GLU A 77 -2.62 2.64 2.18
CA GLU A 77 -2.32 3.44 3.36
C GLU A 77 -2.47 2.56 4.58
N MET A 78 -1.41 2.43 5.36
CA MET A 78 -1.38 1.69 6.62
C MET A 78 -1.14 2.68 7.75
N THR A 79 -1.86 2.51 8.86
CA THR A 79 -1.63 3.21 10.11
C THR A 79 -1.50 2.19 11.23
N ILE A 80 -0.45 2.33 12.04
CA ILE A 80 -0.22 1.57 13.26
C ILE A 80 -0.22 2.55 14.42
N THR A 81 -1.06 2.30 15.42
CA THR A 81 -1.15 3.12 16.63
C THR A 81 -0.36 2.49 17.76
N TYR A 82 0.46 3.29 18.41
CA TYR A 82 1.30 2.91 19.54
C TYR A 82 0.95 3.74 20.77
N ASN A 83 1.04 3.11 21.94
CA ASN A 83 0.91 3.77 23.23
C ASN A 83 2.23 4.42 23.73
N SER A 84 3.28 4.44 22.90
CA SER A 84 4.60 4.93 23.26
C SER A 84 5.38 5.41 22.05
N THR A 85 5.98 6.61 22.14
CA THR A 85 6.93 7.14 21.15
C THR A 85 8.09 6.19 20.89
N LYS A 86 8.59 5.50 21.91
CA LYS A 86 9.75 4.60 21.75
C LYS A 86 9.43 3.44 20.80
N SER A 87 8.25 2.84 20.92
CA SER A 87 7.81 1.75 20.05
C SER A 87 7.61 2.23 18.61
N ALA A 88 6.98 3.40 18.43
CA ALA A 88 6.81 4.02 17.12
C ALA A 88 8.18 4.32 16.46
N GLN A 89 9.15 4.85 17.21
CA GLN A 89 10.50 5.13 16.71
C GLN A 89 11.24 3.86 16.26
N VAL A 90 11.10 2.76 17.01
CA VAL A 90 11.67 1.46 16.62
C VAL A 90 11.09 0.99 15.30
N THR A 91 9.76 1.06 15.14
CA THR A 91 9.09 0.69 13.88
C THR A 91 9.52 1.57 12.72
N THR A 92 9.51 2.90 12.89
CA THR A 92 9.93 3.85 11.84
C THR A 92 11.37 3.60 11.41
N LYS A 93 12.27 3.36 12.37
CA LYS A 93 13.67 3.01 12.10
C LYS A 93 13.80 1.67 11.39
N ALA A 94 13.04 0.66 11.79
CA ALA A 94 13.04 -0.66 11.15
C ALA A 94 12.54 -0.56 9.69
N MET A 95 11.48 0.20 9.43
CA MET A 95 10.99 0.47 8.07
C MET A 95 12.04 1.18 7.23
N ARG A 96 12.72 2.20 7.77
CA ARG A 96 13.81 2.89 7.06
C ARG A 96 14.95 1.92 6.72
N ASN A 97 15.39 1.11 7.69
CA ASN A 97 16.45 0.13 7.50
C ASN A 97 16.09 -0.91 6.44
N TYR A 98 14.83 -1.37 6.41
CA TYR A 98 14.34 -2.25 5.37
C TYR A 98 14.55 -1.66 3.97
N TYR A 99 14.23 -0.38 3.75
CA TYR A 99 14.45 0.27 2.45
C TYR A 99 15.92 0.40 2.08
N TYR A 100 16.79 0.71 3.04
CA TYR A 100 18.24 0.70 2.78
C TYR A 100 18.76 -0.69 2.41
N MET A 101 18.32 -1.74 3.12
CA MET A 101 18.70 -3.12 2.81
C MET A 101 18.18 -3.56 1.44
N ALA A 102 17.03 -3.05 1.04
CA ALA A 102 16.42 -3.29 -0.27
C ALA A 102 17.05 -2.43 -1.39
N GLN A 103 18.09 -1.64 -1.09
CA GLN A 103 18.76 -0.74 -2.03
C GLN A 103 17.81 0.30 -2.67
N ALA A 104 16.74 0.67 -1.97
CA ALA A 104 15.86 1.74 -2.40
C ALA A 104 16.57 3.10 -2.28
N GLU A 105 16.23 4.06 -3.14
CA GLU A 105 16.59 5.45 -2.89
C GLU A 105 15.75 5.93 -1.70
N VAL A 106 16.38 6.47 -0.67
CA VAL A 106 15.71 6.97 0.53
C VAL A 106 16.00 8.46 0.69
N MET A 107 14.96 9.25 0.89
CA MET A 107 15.03 10.69 1.12
C MET A 107 14.41 11.03 2.47
N GLU A 108 15.17 11.68 3.35
CA GLU A 108 14.60 12.30 4.55
C GLU A 108 13.77 13.52 4.13
N LEU A 109 12.55 13.61 4.65
CA LEU A 109 11.66 14.74 4.43
C LEU A 109 11.75 15.71 5.61
N GLU A 110 11.00 16.82 5.55
CA GLU A 110 10.98 17.78 6.65
C GLU A 110 10.55 17.10 7.96
N ASN A 111 11.50 17.07 8.89
CA ASN A 111 11.34 16.47 10.22
C ASN A 111 11.12 17.56 11.26
N SER A 112 10.31 17.27 12.27
CA SER A 112 10.13 18.09 13.47
C SER A 112 10.20 17.22 14.72
N LYS A 113 10.09 17.83 15.92
CA LYS A 113 10.09 17.07 17.18
C LYS A 113 8.95 16.06 17.28
N THR A 114 7.80 16.35 16.65
CA THR A 114 6.58 15.51 16.72
C THR A 114 6.31 14.76 15.42
N HIS A 115 7.15 14.96 14.40
CA HIS A 115 6.93 14.47 13.05
C HIS A 115 8.24 13.93 12.47
N VAL A 116 8.34 12.62 12.30
CA VAL A 116 9.49 12.00 11.61
C VAL A 116 8.99 11.42 10.29
N ARG A 117 9.59 11.82 9.17
CA ARG A 117 9.11 11.52 7.84
C ARG A 117 10.25 11.21 6.89
N PHE A 118 10.10 10.13 6.15
CA PHE A 118 11.00 9.81 5.04
C PHE A 118 10.21 9.21 3.88
N ALA A 119 10.82 9.26 2.71
CA ALA A 119 10.32 8.61 1.52
C ALA A 119 11.33 7.59 0.99
N ALA A 120 10.83 6.53 0.38
CA ALA A 120 11.64 5.55 -0.33
C ALA A 120 11.05 5.29 -1.72
N LEU A 121 11.89 5.33 -2.75
CA LEU A 121 11.55 4.88 -4.09
C LEU A 121 12.00 3.42 -4.23
N TYR A 122 11.03 2.50 -4.24
CA TYR A 122 11.28 1.06 -4.23
C TYR A 122 10.42 0.37 -5.28
N ASN A 123 11.06 -0.29 -6.25
CA ASN A 123 10.42 -1.02 -7.35
C ASN A 123 9.32 -0.20 -8.07
N ARG A 124 9.63 1.06 -8.43
CA ARG A 124 8.70 2.02 -9.09
C ARG A 124 7.49 2.42 -8.25
N GLU A 125 7.54 2.20 -6.94
CA GLU A 125 6.56 2.74 -6.01
C GLU A 125 7.21 3.79 -5.11
N ILE A 126 6.48 4.86 -4.83
CA ILE A 126 6.82 5.76 -3.73
C ILE A 126 6.23 5.20 -2.45
N HIS A 127 7.08 5.10 -1.44
CA HIS A 127 6.69 4.80 -0.08
C HIS A 127 6.96 6.00 0.77
N GLU A 128 5.93 6.52 1.41
CA GLU A 128 6.09 7.56 2.40
C GLU A 128 5.80 6.96 3.77
N VAL A 129 6.72 7.18 4.72
CA VAL A 129 6.53 6.76 6.10
C VAL A 129 6.55 7.99 6.99
N VAL A 130 5.53 8.09 7.84
CA VAL A 130 5.31 9.21 8.75
C VAL A 130 5.10 8.68 10.16
N GLN A 131 5.91 9.12 11.09
CA GLN A 131 5.62 9.02 12.52
C GLN A 131 5.04 10.34 12.99
N LEU A 132 3.87 10.29 13.61
CA LEU A 132 3.15 11.45 14.11
C LEU A 132 2.77 11.23 15.57
N GLU A 133 3.24 12.12 16.45
CA GLU A 133 2.74 12.20 17.82
C GLU A 133 1.39 12.92 17.82
N LEU A 134 0.33 12.23 18.24
CA LEU A 134 -1.02 12.80 18.33
C LEU A 134 -1.25 13.45 19.70
N ASP A 135 -0.81 12.77 20.76
CA ASP A 135 -0.86 13.24 22.14
C ASP A 135 0.27 12.59 22.96
N ARG A 136 0.31 12.81 24.29
CA ARG A 136 1.37 12.31 25.18
C ARG A 136 1.51 10.78 25.21
N ASN A 137 0.43 10.06 24.90
CA ASN A 137 0.34 8.61 25.01
C ASN A 137 0.02 7.94 23.67
N THR A 138 -0.27 8.70 22.62
CA THR A 138 -0.68 8.15 21.32
C THR A 138 0.24 8.62 20.21
N VAL A 139 0.92 7.68 19.57
CA VAL A 139 1.78 7.93 18.41
C VAL A 139 1.34 7.03 17.28
N GLN A 140 1.25 7.57 16.07
CA GLN A 140 0.94 6.80 14.88
C GLN A 140 2.16 6.68 13.98
N VAL A 141 2.37 5.49 13.43
CA VAL A 141 3.22 5.28 12.27
C VAL A 141 2.32 5.01 11.09
N ARG A 142 2.37 5.89 10.11
CA ARG A 142 1.62 5.80 8.85
C ARG A 142 2.58 5.46 7.73
N GLN A 143 2.14 4.59 6.83
CA GLN A 143 2.85 4.28 5.61
C GLN A 143 1.87 4.39 4.44
N MET A 144 2.18 5.26 3.49
CA MET A 144 1.56 5.27 2.18
C MET A 144 2.48 4.55 1.19
N LYS A 145 1.91 3.73 0.32
CA LYS A 145 2.58 3.18 -0.86
C LYS A 145 1.77 3.56 -2.08
N LEU A 146 2.43 4.08 -3.10
CA LEU A 146 1.82 4.54 -4.34
C LEU A 146 2.57 3.92 -5.53
N ASP A 147 1.87 3.10 -6.31
CA ASP A 147 2.36 2.52 -7.56
C ASP A 147 2.28 3.57 -8.67
N LEU A 148 3.45 4.05 -9.10
CA LEU A 148 3.53 5.17 -10.05
C LEU A 148 3.04 4.82 -11.45
N ASP A 149 2.99 3.52 -11.80
CA ASP A 149 2.57 3.06 -13.12
C ASP A 149 1.05 2.87 -13.21
N ARG A 150 0.41 2.65 -12.06
CA ARG A 150 -1.03 2.36 -11.95
C ARG A 150 -1.82 3.51 -11.32
N CYS A 151 -1.11 4.48 -10.75
CA CYS A 151 -1.67 5.64 -10.06
C CYS A 151 -2.48 6.53 -11.02
N PRO A 152 -3.72 6.88 -10.67
CA PRO A 152 -4.49 7.85 -11.42
C PRO A 152 -3.83 9.24 -11.33
N GLY A 153 -4.01 10.06 -12.37
CA GLY A 153 -3.33 11.35 -12.47
C GLY A 153 -3.56 12.31 -11.29
N GLN A 154 -4.69 12.18 -10.57
CA GLN A 154 -5.01 13.01 -9.41
C GLN A 154 -4.05 12.78 -8.23
N ASP A 155 -3.74 11.54 -7.88
CA ASP A 155 -2.79 11.23 -6.81
C ASP A 155 -1.35 11.64 -7.19
N LEU A 156 -0.99 11.59 -8.48
CA LEU A 156 0.29 12.16 -8.97
C LEU A 156 0.34 13.69 -8.82
N ILE A 157 -0.81 14.37 -8.89
CA ILE A 157 -0.87 15.82 -8.65
C ILE A 157 -0.55 16.13 -7.19
N GLU A 158 -0.97 15.31 -6.22
CA GLU A 158 -0.59 15.50 -4.81
C GLU A 158 0.92 15.41 -4.62
N LEU A 159 1.58 14.46 -5.30
CA LEU A 159 3.05 14.40 -5.30
C LEU A 159 3.68 15.68 -5.84
N LYS A 160 3.16 16.27 -6.94
CA LYS A 160 3.67 17.53 -7.50
C LYS A 160 3.63 18.68 -6.49
N HIS A 161 2.58 18.73 -5.67
CA HIS A 161 2.46 19.73 -4.61
C HIS A 161 3.49 19.47 -3.49
N ASN A 162 3.85 18.21 -3.24
CA ASN A 162 4.95 17.83 -2.37
C ASN A 162 6.28 17.80 -3.13
N LYS A 163 6.87 19.00 -3.32
CA LYS A 163 8.09 19.21 -4.12
C LYS A 163 9.23 18.24 -3.80
N ALA A 164 9.40 17.84 -2.53
CA ALA A 164 10.44 16.89 -2.14
C ALA A 164 10.19 15.50 -2.75
N LEU A 165 8.98 14.96 -2.58
CA LEU A 165 8.58 13.68 -3.18
C LEU A 165 8.62 13.72 -4.71
N TYR A 166 8.13 14.81 -5.31
CA TYR A 166 8.19 14.96 -6.76
C TYR A 166 9.64 15.00 -7.26
N SER A 167 10.52 15.74 -6.58
CA SER A 167 11.94 15.81 -6.96
C SER A 167 12.62 14.45 -6.91
N MET A 168 12.20 13.55 -6.02
CA MET A 168 12.71 12.19 -5.91
C MET A 168 12.54 11.38 -7.20
N LEU A 169 11.50 11.69 -8.00
CA LEU A 169 11.18 10.95 -9.22
C LEU A 169 11.92 11.44 -10.47
N TYR A 170 12.44 12.67 -10.44
CA TYR A 170 12.95 13.37 -11.64
C TYR A 170 14.39 13.87 -11.46
N ARG A 171 15.17 13.20 -10.61
CA ARG A 171 16.60 13.46 -10.43
C ARG A 171 17.44 12.93 -11.57
#